data_AF-A0A8S1TP11-F1
#
_entry.id   AF-A0A8S1TP11-F1
#
_cell.length_a   1.000
_cell.length_b   1.000
_cell.length_c   1.000
_cell.angle_alpha   90.00
_cell.angle_beta   90.00
_cell.angle_gamma   90.00
#
_symmetry.space_group_name_H-M   'P 1'
#
loop_
_entity.id
_entity.type
_entity.pdbx_description
1 polymer ?
#
loop_
_entity_poly.entity_id
_entity_poly.type
_entity_poly.pdbx_seq_one_letter_code
_entity_poly.pdbx_strand_id
1 'polypeptide(L)'
;MIASNELVLGDQPKQIKCPFCSNSTVSTVTFKNGYISYITCFLVLLIFGIMASLLLIPVIMIITRTLIHKCSACNEDIGGDGKVFHVLGVKDSMMSFKIGEFGVILTKRIVIGILLLILTLGVLWYRIIDLPTSQWMDYHQHHNPNITITDTWTDYLEKCAKQKIFQNLQFQQICYQKYIDRTIVDWKGYAIRVEDNQQSLLKFLHHSVNILVKMDPAESEFHPDLLLTADSEIASELSSEIEKLERGSEFIFTAIIKSIGDFQNIRHFHLLNITQLESYIEIPPHLHQQSRYGNSQQFLASSTD
;
A
#
# COMPACT_ATOMS: atom_id res chain seq x y z
N MET A 1 -45.13 13.31 -14.24
CA MET A 1 -44.28 12.16 -13.86
C MET A 1 -44.32 12.08 -12.35
N ILE A 2 -45.21 11.27 -11.81
CA ILE A 2 -45.45 11.17 -10.37
C ILE A 2 -44.39 10.23 -9.83
N ALA A 3 -43.51 10.75 -8.97
CA ALA A 3 -42.57 9.95 -8.21
C ALA A 3 -43.34 8.83 -7.52
N SER A 4 -42.93 7.59 -7.77
CA SER A 4 -43.45 6.39 -7.12
C SER A 4 -43.30 6.55 -5.61
N ASN A 5 -44.38 6.95 -4.94
CA ASN A 5 -44.54 6.71 -3.52
C ASN A 5 -44.26 5.21 -3.31
N GLU A 6 -43.20 4.89 -2.56
CA GLU A 6 -42.82 3.52 -2.24
C GLU A 6 -44.04 2.82 -1.63
N LEU A 7 -44.70 1.99 -2.44
CA LEU A 7 -45.89 1.27 -2.00
C LEU A 7 -45.42 0.20 -1.01
N VAL A 8 -45.72 0.40 0.27
CA VAL A 8 -45.38 -0.55 1.33
C VAL A 8 -46.31 -1.76 1.24
N LEU A 9 -45.83 -2.80 0.58
CA LEU A 9 -46.50 -4.08 0.39
C LEU A 9 -45.82 -5.05 1.33
N GLY A 10 -46.46 -5.35 2.47
CA GLY A 10 -45.89 -6.30 3.45
C GLY A 10 -45.58 -7.68 2.85
N ASP A 11 -45.02 -8.57 3.65
CA ASP A 11 -44.23 -9.75 3.24
C ASP A 11 -44.95 -10.86 2.42
N GLN A 12 -46.22 -10.67 2.04
CA GLN A 12 -47.05 -11.66 1.35
C GLN A 12 -47.50 -11.16 -0.03
N PRO A 13 -47.63 -12.03 -1.04
CA PRO A 13 -48.19 -11.69 -2.34
C PRO A 13 -49.55 -11.01 -2.21
N LYS A 14 -49.75 -9.89 -2.91
CA LYS A 14 -51.03 -9.15 -2.92
C LYS A 14 -51.50 -8.92 -4.34
N GLN A 15 -52.82 -8.99 -4.53
CA GLN A 15 -53.44 -8.47 -5.75
C GLN A 15 -53.32 -6.96 -5.75
N ILE A 16 -52.64 -6.42 -6.76
CA ILE A 16 -52.45 -5.00 -6.93
C ILE A 16 -52.59 -4.64 -8.41
N LYS A 17 -53.10 -3.45 -8.68
CA LYS A 17 -53.09 -2.88 -10.01
C LYS A 17 -51.72 -2.28 -10.25
N CYS A 18 -50.97 -2.82 -11.22
CA CYS A 18 -49.61 -2.37 -11.49
C CYS A 18 -49.63 -0.92 -12.04
N PRO A 19 -48.81 0.00 -11.51
CA PRO A 19 -48.74 1.38 -12.02
C PRO A 19 -48.11 1.48 -13.40
N PHE A 20 -47.31 0.48 -13.82
CA PHE A 20 -46.59 0.48 -15.08
C PHE A 20 -47.42 -0.10 -16.23
N CYS A 21 -48.04 -1.28 -16.05
CA CYS A 21 -48.81 -1.95 -17.09
C CYS A 21 -50.34 -1.86 -16.92
N SER A 22 -50.82 -1.24 -15.83
CA SER A 22 -52.23 -1.12 -15.47
C SER A 22 -53.01 -2.44 -15.31
N ASN A 23 -52.34 -3.59 -15.43
CA ASN A 23 -52.96 -4.90 -15.26
C ASN A 23 -53.18 -5.22 -13.77
N SER A 24 -54.29 -5.89 -13.45
CA SER A 24 -54.58 -6.37 -12.10
C SER A 24 -54.01 -7.78 -11.95
N THR A 25 -52.91 -7.90 -11.21
CA THR A 25 -52.19 -9.17 -11.06
C THR A 25 -51.75 -9.41 -9.64
N VAL A 26 -51.54 -10.67 -9.26
CA VAL A 26 -50.87 -11.03 -8.02
C VAL A 26 -49.39 -10.69 -8.16
N SER A 27 -48.85 -9.93 -7.20
CA SER A 27 -47.42 -9.61 -7.15
C SER A 27 -46.58 -10.83 -6.77
N THR A 28 -45.41 -10.96 -7.38
CA THR A 28 -44.43 -11.99 -7.04
C THR A 28 -43.37 -11.39 -6.12
N VAL A 29 -43.06 -12.09 -5.03
CA VAL A 29 -42.07 -11.64 -4.04
C VAL A 29 -40.69 -12.14 -4.46
N THR A 30 -39.72 -11.24 -4.58
CA THR A 30 -38.33 -11.55 -4.92
C THR A 30 -37.37 -10.85 -3.99
N PHE A 31 -36.19 -11.43 -3.77
CA PHE A 31 -35.14 -10.86 -2.95
C PHE A 31 -34.06 -10.23 -3.83
N LYS A 32 -33.69 -8.98 -3.55
CA LYS A 32 -32.65 -8.23 -4.27
C LYS A 32 -31.64 -7.67 -3.27
N ASN A 33 -30.37 -7.60 -3.66
CA ASN A 33 -29.37 -6.90 -2.87
C ASN A 33 -29.56 -5.39 -3.06
N GLY A 34 -29.68 -4.65 -1.95
CA GLY A 34 -29.73 -3.20 -1.97
C GLY A 34 -28.34 -2.57 -1.90
N TYR A 35 -28.26 -1.24 -2.06
CA TYR A 35 -27.01 -0.49 -1.89
C TYR A 35 -26.34 -0.76 -0.53
N ILE A 36 -27.15 -0.96 0.50
CA ILE A 36 -26.69 -1.23 1.87
C ILE A 36 -25.93 -2.56 1.95
N SER A 37 -26.37 -3.59 1.23
CA SER A 37 -25.66 -4.88 1.15
C SER A 37 -24.22 -4.69 0.66
N TYR A 38 -24.04 -3.88 -0.39
CA TYR A 38 -22.73 -3.59 -0.97
C TYR A 38 -21.86 -2.74 -0.04
N ILE A 39 -22.44 -1.71 0.60
CA ILE A 39 -21.75 -0.87 1.59
C ILE A 39 -21.25 -1.75 2.75
N THR A 40 -22.09 -2.64 3.29
CA THR A 40 -21.69 -3.54 4.38
C THR A 40 -20.58 -4.51 3.95
N CYS A 41 -20.63 -5.05 2.74
CA CYS A 41 -19.55 -5.90 2.22
C CYS A 41 -18.22 -5.14 2.10
N PHE A 42 -18.27 -3.91 1.60
CA PHE A 42 -17.10 -3.04 1.50
C PHE A 42 -16.52 -2.72 2.89
N LEU A 43 -17.37 -2.44 3.88
CA LEU A 43 -16.93 -2.20 5.26
C LEU A 43 -16.23 -3.41 5.86
N VAL A 44 -16.77 -4.62 5.66
CA VAL A 44 -16.12 -5.86 6.12
C VAL A 44 -14.78 -6.07 5.44
N LEU A 45 -14.68 -5.76 4.14
CA LEU A 45 -13.42 -5.76 3.40
C LEU A 45 -12.36 -4.86 4.03
N LEU A 46 -12.73 -3.65 4.43
CA LEU A 46 -11.79 -2.72 5.07
C LEU A 46 -11.37 -3.17 6.47
N ILE A 47 -12.28 -3.74 7.26
CA ILE A 47 -12.02 -4.09 8.67
C ILE A 47 -11.19 -5.37 8.78
N PHE A 48 -11.63 -6.43 8.10
CA PHE A 48 -11.08 -7.78 8.23
C PHE A 48 -10.03 -8.09 7.15
N GLY A 49 -9.83 -7.20 6.17
CA GLY A 49 -8.91 -7.40 5.06
C GLY A 49 -9.42 -8.43 4.04
N ILE A 50 -8.66 -8.64 2.97
CA ILE A 50 -9.09 -9.43 1.81
C ILE A 50 -9.37 -10.89 2.19
N MET A 51 -8.49 -11.52 2.98
CA MET A 51 -8.58 -12.95 3.27
C MET A 51 -9.83 -13.35 4.08
N ALA A 52 -10.12 -12.64 5.17
CA ALA A 52 -11.30 -12.93 5.98
C ALA A 52 -12.61 -12.49 5.30
N SER A 53 -12.56 -11.45 4.47
CA SER A 53 -13.74 -10.92 3.79
C SER A 53 -14.26 -11.82 2.69
N LEU A 54 -13.39 -12.59 2.04
CA LEU A 54 -13.81 -13.60 1.06
C LEU A 54 -14.78 -14.63 1.67
N LEU A 55 -14.64 -14.95 2.96
CA LEU A 55 -15.54 -15.86 3.66
C LEU A 55 -16.82 -15.19 4.16
N LEU A 56 -16.75 -13.91 4.56
CA LEU A 56 -17.87 -13.19 5.18
C LEU A 56 -18.85 -12.57 4.16
N ILE A 57 -18.37 -12.13 3.00
CA ILE A 57 -19.19 -11.47 1.97
C ILE A 57 -20.40 -12.31 1.51
N PRO A 58 -20.28 -13.63 1.22
CA PRO A 58 -21.42 -14.44 0.84
C PRO A 58 -22.52 -14.47 1.91
N VAL A 59 -22.13 -14.51 3.18
CA VAL A 59 -23.05 -14.52 4.33
C VAL A 59 -23.78 -13.19 4.45
N ILE A 60 -23.03 -12.08 4.34
CA ILE A 60 -23.60 -10.72 4.39
C ILE A 60 -24.58 -10.48 3.25
N MET A 61 -24.25 -10.93 2.03
CA MET A 61 -25.13 -10.81 0.87
C MET A 61 -26.38 -11.67 0.96
N ILE A 62 -26.44 -12.68 1.83
CA ILE A 62 -27.68 -13.43 2.10
C ILE A 62 -28.52 -12.69 3.15
N ILE A 63 -27.88 -12.18 4.20
CA ILE A 63 -28.56 -11.54 5.35
C ILE A 63 -29.15 -10.17 5.00
N THR A 64 -28.50 -9.43 4.10
CA THR A 64 -28.85 -8.04 3.79
C THR A 64 -29.81 -7.88 2.60
N ARG A 65 -30.37 -8.98 2.08
CA ARG A 65 -31.34 -8.92 0.98
C ARG A 65 -32.61 -8.19 1.39
N THR A 66 -33.11 -7.33 0.52
CA THR A 66 -34.40 -6.65 0.67
C THR A 66 -35.47 -7.37 -0.13
N LEU A 67 -36.70 -7.33 0.38
CA LEU A 67 -37.87 -7.93 -0.24
C LEU A 67 -38.52 -6.93 -1.18
N ILE A 68 -38.70 -7.33 -2.45
CA ILE A 68 -39.29 -6.49 -3.49
C ILE A 68 -40.44 -7.24 -4.16
N HIS A 69 -41.58 -6.58 -4.28
CA HIS A 69 -42.72 -7.03 -5.07
C HIS A 69 -42.55 -6.64 -6.53
N LYS A 70 -42.58 -7.66 -7.39
CA LYS A 70 -42.57 -7.51 -8.84
C LYS A 70 -43.96 -7.76 -9.43
N CYS A 71 -44.26 -7.10 -10.54
CA CYS A 71 -45.44 -7.42 -11.33
C CYS A 71 -45.28 -8.77 -12.03
N SER A 72 -46.24 -9.68 -11.92
CA SER A 72 -46.18 -10.96 -12.65
C SER A 72 -46.38 -10.82 -14.17
N ALA A 73 -46.96 -9.71 -14.64
CA ALA A 73 -47.16 -9.45 -16.07
C ALA A 73 -45.99 -8.71 -16.75
N CYS A 74 -45.43 -7.67 -16.12
CA CYS A 74 -44.36 -6.85 -16.72
C CYS A 74 -43.00 -6.95 -15.99
N ASN A 75 -42.92 -7.69 -14.89
CA ASN A 75 -41.71 -7.92 -14.08
C ASN A 75 -41.08 -6.68 -13.42
N GLU A 76 -41.75 -5.53 -13.48
CA GLU A 76 -41.23 -4.30 -12.85
C GLU A 76 -41.43 -4.25 -11.34
N ASP A 77 -40.49 -3.57 -10.68
CA ASP A 77 -40.42 -3.36 -9.24
C ASP A 77 -41.54 -2.38 -8.82
N ILE A 78 -42.55 -2.85 -8.11
CA ILE A 78 -43.74 -2.05 -7.74
C ILE A 78 -43.56 -1.39 -6.37
N GLY A 79 -42.92 -2.09 -5.44
CA GLY A 79 -42.74 -1.64 -4.06
C GLY A 79 -42.12 -2.73 -3.20
N GLY A 80 -41.70 -2.37 -1.99
CA GLY A 80 -41.12 -3.30 -1.02
C GLY A 80 -41.96 -3.38 0.25
N ASP A 81 -41.48 -4.15 1.22
CA ASP A 81 -42.08 -4.26 2.55
C ASP A 81 -41.77 -3.06 3.48
N GLY A 82 -41.04 -2.06 2.98
CA GLY A 82 -40.55 -0.94 3.78
C GLY A 82 -39.53 -1.35 4.84
N LYS A 83 -39.01 -2.59 4.79
CA LYS A 83 -37.97 -3.09 5.69
C LYS A 83 -36.64 -3.14 4.95
N VAL A 84 -35.66 -2.43 5.52
CA VAL A 84 -34.30 -2.38 4.98
C VAL A 84 -33.52 -3.68 5.27
N PHE A 85 -33.91 -4.41 6.32
CA PHE A 85 -33.30 -5.68 6.71
C PHE A 85 -34.40 -6.66 7.12
N HIS A 86 -34.51 -7.78 6.41
CA HIS A 86 -35.53 -8.80 6.70
C HIS A 86 -35.09 -9.80 7.79
N VAL A 87 -33.78 -9.85 8.12
CA VAL A 87 -33.20 -10.89 8.99
C VAL A 87 -33.02 -10.46 10.46
N LEU A 88 -33.12 -9.17 10.77
CA LEU A 88 -33.15 -8.71 12.15
C LEU A 88 -34.61 -8.50 12.54
N GLY A 89 -35.16 -9.38 13.38
CA GLY A 89 -36.50 -9.26 13.99
C GLY A 89 -36.70 -8.04 14.89
N VAL A 90 -35.97 -6.96 14.63
CA VAL A 90 -36.06 -5.67 15.31
C VAL A 90 -37.27 -4.94 14.75
N LYS A 91 -38.36 -4.98 15.52
CA LYS A 91 -39.55 -4.15 15.27
C LYS A 91 -39.13 -2.69 15.19
N ASP A 92 -39.40 -2.05 14.06
CA ASP A 92 -39.09 -0.65 13.85
C ASP A 92 -39.94 0.18 14.80
N SER A 93 -39.31 0.79 15.80
CA SER A 93 -39.99 1.64 16.77
C SER A 93 -39.27 2.97 16.83
N MET A 94 -40.02 4.02 17.11
CA MET A 94 -39.47 5.36 17.28
C MET A 94 -38.72 5.43 18.61
N MET A 95 -37.55 6.05 18.59
CA MET A 95 -36.77 6.44 19.77
C MET A 95 -36.71 7.96 19.79
N SER A 96 -37.12 8.56 20.90
CA SER A 96 -36.99 10.00 21.12
C SER A 96 -35.78 10.25 22.02
N PHE A 97 -34.80 10.98 21.51
CA PHE A 97 -33.66 11.47 22.26
C PHE A 97 -33.92 12.93 22.64
N LYS A 98 -33.82 13.25 23.93
CA LYS A 98 -33.90 14.63 24.41
C LYS A 98 -32.48 15.08 24.77
N ILE A 99 -31.96 16.05 24.04
CA ILE A 99 -30.65 16.67 24.29
C ILE A 99 -30.91 18.12 24.69
N GLY A 100 -30.94 18.39 25.99
CA GLY A 100 -31.31 19.70 26.53
C GLY A 100 -32.74 20.09 26.15
N GLU A 101 -32.89 21.22 25.43
CA GLU A 101 -34.17 21.74 24.93
C GLU A 101 -34.59 21.14 23.57
N PHE A 102 -33.68 20.46 22.87
CA PHE A 102 -33.98 19.84 21.56
C PHE A 102 -34.41 18.38 21.71
N GLY A 103 -35.51 18.03 21.03
CA GLY A 103 -35.98 16.65 20.89
C GLY A 103 -35.73 16.13 19.48
N VAL A 104 -35.01 15.03 19.36
CA VAL A 104 -34.73 14.35 18.09
C VAL A 104 -35.42 12.99 18.12
N ILE A 105 -36.37 12.77 17.21
CA ILE A 105 -37.07 11.49 17.07
C ILE A 105 -36.47 10.76 15.88
N LEU A 106 -35.86 9.61 16.15
CA LEU A 106 -35.24 8.75 15.14
C LEU A 106 -35.82 7.34 15.24
N THR A 107 -35.89 6.63 14.12
CA THR A 107 -36.24 5.21 14.14
C THR A 107 -35.06 4.39 14.66
N LYS A 108 -35.32 3.26 15.33
CA LYS A 108 -34.27 2.32 15.79
C LYS A 108 -33.29 1.95 14.68
N ARG A 109 -33.77 1.85 13.45
CA ARG A 109 -32.94 1.54 12.27
C ARG A 109 -31.93 2.63 11.95
N ILE A 110 -32.32 3.90 12.01
CA ILE A 110 -31.40 5.02 11.80
C ILE A 110 -30.36 5.07 12.92
N VAL A 111 -30.77 4.82 14.17
CA VAL A 111 -29.86 4.76 15.32
C VAL A 111 -28.82 3.65 15.15
N ILE A 112 -29.23 2.45 14.73
CA ILE A 112 -28.31 1.34 14.45
C ILE A 112 -27.36 1.69 13.31
N GLY A 113 -27.85 2.33 12.24
CA GLY A 113 -27.02 2.78 11.13
C GLY A 113 -25.94 3.79 11.55
N ILE A 114 -26.31 4.78 12.37
CA ILE A 114 -25.37 5.79 12.90
C ILE A 114 -24.33 5.12 13.82
N LEU A 115 -24.75 4.20 14.68
CA LEU A 115 -23.82 3.44 15.56
C LEU A 115 -22.81 2.63 14.76
N LEU A 116 -23.27 1.92 13.72
CA LEU A 116 -22.38 1.19 12.82
C LEU A 116 -21.40 2.13 12.11
N LEU A 117 -21.87 3.29 11.65
CA LEU A 117 -21.00 4.28 11.02
C LEU A 117 -19.91 4.80 11.99
N ILE A 118 -20.28 5.17 13.22
CA ILE A 118 -19.32 5.61 14.24
C ILE A 118 -18.29 4.50 14.52
N LEU A 119 -18.74 3.25 14.65
CA LEU A 119 -17.85 2.11 14.87
C LEU A 119 -16.90 1.91 13.67
N THR A 120 -17.37 2.10 12.44
CA THR A 120 -16.50 2.00 11.25
C THR A 120 -15.46 3.11 11.22
N LEU A 121 -15.83 4.36 11.51
CA LEU A 121 -14.88 5.47 11.58
C LEU A 121 -13.89 5.27 12.74
N GLY A 122 -14.34 4.76 13.88
CA GLY A 122 -13.49 4.42 15.01
C GLY A 122 -12.48 3.31 14.71
N VAL A 123 -12.90 2.26 14.01
CA VAL A 123 -11.99 1.18 13.56
C VAL A 123 -11.02 1.67 12.50
N LEU A 124 -11.48 2.48 11.53
CA LEU A 124 -10.58 3.10 10.54
C LEU A 124 -9.56 4.01 11.22
N TRP A 125 -9.99 4.85 12.16
CA TRP A 125 -9.12 5.71 12.95
C TRP A 125 -8.13 4.89 13.78
N TYR A 126 -8.60 3.85 14.47
CA TYR A 126 -7.74 2.92 15.21
C TYR A 126 -6.73 2.24 14.28
N ARG A 127 -7.15 1.77 13.09
CA ARG A 127 -6.24 1.17 12.10
C ARG A 127 -5.24 2.17 11.53
N ILE A 128 -5.62 3.44 11.37
CA ILE A 128 -4.71 4.50 10.94
C ILE A 128 -3.67 4.80 12.03
N ILE A 129 -4.04 4.72 13.31
CA ILE A 129 -3.14 4.92 14.45
C ILE A 129 -2.28 3.68 14.75
N ASP A 130 -2.86 2.49 14.68
CA ASP A 130 -2.25 1.19 14.96
C ASP A 130 -1.57 0.59 13.73
N LEU A 131 -1.69 1.25 12.56
CA LEU A 131 -0.78 1.04 11.45
C LEU A 131 0.61 1.31 12.04
N PRO A 132 1.49 0.29 12.10
CA PRO A 132 2.80 0.47 12.69
C PRO A 132 3.49 1.56 11.89
N THR A 133 3.56 2.75 12.49
CA THR A 133 4.44 3.81 12.05
C THR A 133 5.86 3.29 11.97
N SER A 134 6.23 2.19 12.64
CA SER A 134 7.53 1.54 12.43
C SER A 134 7.75 0.92 11.04
N GLN A 135 6.72 0.62 10.23
CA GLN A 135 6.95 0.10 8.87
C GLN A 135 7.02 1.18 7.78
N TRP A 136 6.45 2.37 8.02
CA TRP A 136 6.48 3.49 7.07
C TRP A 136 7.33 4.68 7.54
N MET A 137 7.50 4.86 8.86
CA MET A 137 8.19 5.99 9.48
C MET A 137 9.64 5.68 9.88
N ASP A 138 10.08 4.42 9.93
CA ASP A 138 11.53 4.10 10.08
C ASP A 138 12.33 4.55 8.85
N TYR A 139 11.67 4.76 7.71
CA TYR A 139 12.31 5.25 6.50
C TYR A 139 12.59 6.75 6.50
N HIS A 140 11.70 7.55 7.09
CA HIS A 140 11.80 9.01 7.08
C HIS A 140 12.21 9.62 8.42
N GLN A 141 12.45 8.81 9.46
CA GLN A 141 13.10 9.33 10.64
C GLN A 141 14.54 9.69 10.27
N HIS A 142 14.77 11.00 10.12
CA HIS A 142 16.08 11.62 10.19
C HIS A 142 16.65 11.30 11.58
N HIS A 143 17.14 10.08 11.75
CA HIS A 143 17.89 9.70 12.93
C HIS A 143 19.14 10.58 12.94
N ASN A 144 19.21 11.42 13.96
CA ASN A 144 20.29 12.39 14.18
C ASN A 144 21.65 11.75 13.83
N PRO A 145 22.47 12.34 12.93
CA PRO A 145 23.73 11.80 12.45
C PRO A 145 24.85 11.94 13.51
N ASN A 146 24.60 11.58 14.76
CA ASN A 146 25.50 11.95 15.85
C ASN A 146 26.66 10.97 16.06
N ILE A 147 26.69 9.84 15.33
CA ILE A 147 27.79 8.88 15.43
C ILE A 147 28.30 8.55 14.03
N THR A 148 29.33 9.30 13.64
CA THR A 148 30.15 9.06 12.46
C THR A 148 31.16 7.95 12.75
N ILE A 149 31.36 7.07 11.77
CA ILE A 149 32.36 6.02 11.80
C ILE A 149 33.50 6.42 10.86
N THR A 150 34.74 6.26 11.34
CA THR A 150 35.97 6.50 10.57
C THR A 150 36.49 5.25 9.86
N ASP A 151 35.84 4.11 10.04
CA ASP A 151 36.20 2.85 9.39
C ASP A 151 36.06 2.98 7.87
N THR A 152 37.06 2.48 7.15
CA THR A 152 37.05 2.39 5.69
C THR A 152 36.19 1.21 5.22
N TRP A 153 35.92 1.14 3.91
CA TRP A 153 35.27 -0.03 3.31
C TRP A 153 36.02 -1.34 3.60
N THR A 154 37.35 -1.33 3.55
CA THR A 154 38.18 -2.49 3.86
C THR A 154 38.06 -2.91 5.34
N ASP A 155 38.03 -1.94 6.26
CA ASP A 155 37.83 -2.23 7.69
C ASP A 155 36.45 -2.80 7.99
N TYR A 156 35.44 -2.34 7.25
CA TYR A 156 34.09 -2.87 7.30
C TYR A 156 34.06 -4.32 6.82
N LEU A 157 34.66 -4.62 5.67
CA LEU A 157 34.70 -5.98 5.13
C LEU A 157 35.45 -6.96 6.03
N GLU A 158 36.52 -6.53 6.68
CA GLU A 158 37.23 -7.39 7.62
C GLU A 158 36.30 -7.94 8.72
N LYS A 159 35.32 -7.15 9.16
CA LYS A 159 34.39 -7.53 10.24
C LYS A 159 33.08 -8.09 9.71
N CYS A 160 32.59 -7.55 8.60
CA CYS A 160 31.22 -7.69 8.13
C CYS A 160 31.07 -8.22 6.71
N ALA A 161 32.13 -8.77 6.10
CA ALA A 161 32.05 -9.45 4.82
C ALA A 161 30.93 -10.52 4.82
N LYS A 162 30.19 -10.63 3.71
CA LYS A 162 29.07 -11.57 3.57
C LYS A 162 29.48 -13.00 3.88
N GLN A 163 30.68 -13.41 3.45
CA GLN A 163 31.22 -14.75 3.71
C GLN A 163 31.38 -15.04 5.22
N LYS A 164 31.84 -14.06 6.02
CA LYS A 164 32.02 -14.23 7.46
C LYS A 164 30.68 -14.30 8.20
N ILE A 165 29.72 -13.45 7.79
CA ILE A 165 28.36 -13.46 8.30
C ILE A 165 27.68 -14.81 8.04
N PHE A 166 27.86 -15.36 6.83
CA PHE A 166 27.31 -16.67 6.46
C PHE A 166 27.89 -17.80 7.32
N GLN A 167 29.19 -17.74 7.63
CA GLN A 167 29.86 -18.77 8.43
C GLN A 167 29.46 -18.73 9.91
N ASN A 168 29.18 -17.55 10.47
CA ASN A 168 28.77 -17.42 11.87
C ASN A 168 27.85 -16.21 12.10
N LEU A 169 26.62 -16.51 12.52
CA LEU A 169 25.56 -15.53 12.81
C LEU A 169 25.91 -14.54 13.92
N GLN A 170 26.86 -14.86 14.82
CA GLN A 170 27.32 -13.91 15.84
C GLN A 170 28.00 -12.67 15.21
N PHE A 171 28.70 -12.83 14.07
CA PHE A 171 29.27 -11.68 13.36
C PHE A 171 28.17 -10.76 12.81
N GLN A 172 27.02 -11.31 12.42
CA GLN A 172 25.88 -10.49 11.98
C GLN A 172 25.43 -9.54 13.10
N GLN A 173 25.31 -10.04 14.33
CA GLN A 173 24.90 -9.23 15.49
C GLN A 173 25.94 -8.16 15.84
N ILE A 174 27.23 -8.51 15.82
CA ILE A 174 28.31 -7.56 16.07
C ILE A 174 28.30 -6.44 15.02
N CYS A 175 28.17 -6.80 13.75
CA CYS A 175 28.07 -5.85 12.65
C CYS A 175 26.85 -4.96 12.76
N TYR A 176 25.69 -5.54 13.09
CA TYR A 176 24.46 -4.81 13.30
C TYR A 176 24.63 -3.77 14.40
N GLN A 177 25.06 -4.19 15.59
CA GLN A 177 25.22 -3.29 16.74
C GLN A 177 26.25 -2.19 16.51
N LYS A 178 27.31 -2.49 15.75
CA LYS A 178 28.37 -1.53 15.48
C LYS A 178 27.99 -0.50 14.42
N TYR A 179 27.38 -0.93 13.32
CA TYR A 179 27.26 -0.13 12.10
C TYR A 179 25.85 0.36 11.78
N ILE A 180 24.78 -0.28 12.27
CA ILE A 180 23.42 0.14 11.93
C ILE A 180 23.13 1.56 12.44
N ASP A 181 22.49 2.37 11.61
CA ASP A 181 22.18 3.78 11.87
C ASP A 181 23.40 4.67 12.16
N ARG A 182 24.57 4.25 11.68
CA ARG A 182 25.81 5.03 11.77
C ARG A 182 26.11 5.68 10.43
N THR A 183 26.72 6.86 10.49
CA THR A 183 27.12 7.60 9.30
C THR A 183 28.53 7.20 8.91
N ILE A 184 28.69 6.71 7.68
CA ILE A 184 29.99 6.57 7.04
C ILE A 184 30.29 7.83 6.26
N VAL A 185 31.56 8.22 6.26
CA VAL A 185 32.05 9.43 5.61
C VAL A 185 33.14 9.02 4.64
N ASP A 186 33.12 9.61 3.45
CA ASP A 186 34.19 9.53 2.47
C ASP A 186 34.48 8.12 1.91
N TRP A 187 33.46 7.26 1.83
CA TRP A 187 33.59 5.98 1.12
C TRP A 187 33.55 6.20 -0.39
N LYS A 188 34.33 5.41 -1.11
CA LYS A 188 34.46 5.49 -2.56
C LYS A 188 33.88 4.26 -3.22
N GLY A 189 33.17 4.47 -4.32
CA GLY A 189 32.62 3.40 -5.12
C GLY A 189 32.35 3.84 -6.55
N TYR A 190 31.96 2.87 -7.37
CA TYR A 190 31.70 3.07 -8.79
C TYR A 190 30.24 2.86 -9.09
N ALA A 191 29.64 3.79 -9.85
CA ALA A 191 28.23 3.73 -10.18
C ALA A 191 27.97 2.61 -11.18
N ILE A 192 27.10 1.67 -10.84
CA ILE A 192 26.64 0.63 -11.77
C ILE A 192 25.40 1.11 -12.51
N ARG A 193 24.47 1.73 -11.76
CA ARG A 193 23.18 2.20 -12.23
C ARG A 193 22.60 3.24 -11.29
N VAL A 194 21.95 4.24 -11.86
CA VAL A 194 21.08 5.20 -11.18
C VAL A 194 19.64 5.01 -11.66
N GLU A 195 18.72 4.75 -10.76
CA GLU A 195 17.28 4.63 -11.02
C GLU A 195 16.55 5.79 -10.35
N ASP A 196 15.79 6.53 -11.15
CA ASP A 196 14.94 7.63 -10.69
C ASP A 196 13.49 7.18 -10.67
N ASN A 197 12.90 7.20 -9.47
CA ASN A 197 11.57 6.70 -9.18
C ASN A 197 10.55 7.83 -8.94
N GLN A 198 10.94 9.10 -9.12
CA GLN A 198 10.06 10.26 -8.85
C GLN A 198 8.78 10.28 -9.70
N GLN A 199 8.82 9.67 -10.89
CA GLN A 199 7.67 9.64 -11.82
C GLN A 199 6.61 8.58 -11.48
N SER A 200 6.86 7.70 -10.51
CA SER A 200 5.95 6.61 -10.14
C SER A 200 5.32 6.87 -8.77
N LEU A 201 4.02 7.18 -8.74
CA LEU A 201 3.24 7.45 -7.51
C LEU A 201 3.41 6.37 -6.42
N LEU A 202 3.56 5.09 -6.81
CA LEU A 202 3.77 3.97 -5.87
C LEU A 202 5.22 3.83 -5.37
N LYS A 203 6.20 4.32 -6.14
CA LYS A 203 7.64 4.20 -5.80
C LYS A 203 8.18 5.46 -5.10
N PHE A 204 7.53 6.61 -5.32
CA PHE A 204 7.79 7.88 -4.63
C PHE A 204 7.71 7.77 -3.10
N LEU A 205 6.83 6.91 -2.57
CA LEU A 205 6.63 6.74 -1.13
C LEU A 205 7.77 6.02 -0.40
N HIS A 206 8.75 5.45 -1.12
CA HIS A 206 9.77 4.61 -0.50
C HIS A 206 11.20 5.12 -0.72
N HIS A 207 11.55 5.60 -1.92
CA HIS A 207 12.75 6.42 -2.20
C HIS A 207 12.65 7.05 -3.58
N SER A 208 13.22 8.24 -3.73
CA SER A 208 13.16 8.97 -4.99
C SER A 208 14.26 8.52 -5.97
N VAL A 209 15.46 8.20 -5.48
CA VAL A 209 16.59 7.76 -6.31
C VAL A 209 17.28 6.57 -5.67
N ASN A 210 17.63 5.58 -6.49
CA ASN A 210 18.41 4.40 -6.11
C ASN A 210 19.71 4.33 -6.92
N ILE A 211 20.85 4.11 -6.28
CA ILE A 211 22.16 3.99 -6.92
C ILE A 211 22.75 2.64 -6.52
N LEU A 212 22.99 1.78 -7.52
CA LEU A 212 23.73 0.52 -7.33
C LEU A 212 25.22 0.80 -7.44
N VAL A 213 26.00 0.32 -6.48
CA VAL A 213 27.42 0.67 -6.34
C VAL A 213 28.29 -0.59 -6.32
N LYS A 214 29.40 -0.51 -7.05
CA LYS A 214 30.52 -1.45 -6.96
C LYS A 214 31.60 -0.85 -6.06
N MET A 215 32.08 -1.60 -5.08
CA MET A 215 33.14 -1.14 -4.18
C MET A 215 34.49 -1.76 -4.59
N ASP A 216 35.58 -1.19 -4.10
CA ASP A 216 36.93 -1.74 -4.24
C ASP A 216 37.59 -1.90 -2.86
N PRO A 217 37.91 -3.14 -2.42
CA PRO A 217 37.71 -4.41 -3.12
C PRO A 217 36.23 -4.82 -3.19
N ALA A 218 35.84 -5.47 -4.28
CA ALA A 218 34.48 -5.97 -4.46
C ALA A 218 34.22 -7.27 -3.65
N GLU A 219 33.01 -7.43 -3.08
CA GLU A 219 32.63 -8.67 -2.38
C GLU A 219 32.15 -9.77 -3.34
N SER A 220 31.60 -9.37 -4.48
CA SER A 220 31.14 -10.26 -5.55
C SER A 220 31.65 -9.76 -6.87
N GLU A 221 31.91 -10.65 -7.84
CA GLU A 221 32.29 -10.25 -9.19
C GLU A 221 31.08 -9.70 -9.97
N PHE A 222 29.94 -10.39 -9.91
CA PHE A 222 28.77 -10.14 -10.77
C PHE A 222 27.68 -9.26 -10.15
N HIS A 223 27.66 -9.14 -8.83
CA HIS A 223 26.61 -8.39 -8.12
C HIS A 223 27.10 -7.01 -7.67
N PRO A 224 26.19 -6.03 -7.54
CA PRO A 224 26.47 -4.79 -6.81
C PRO A 224 26.74 -5.10 -5.33
N ASP A 225 27.66 -4.35 -4.74
CA ASP A 225 28.02 -4.51 -3.33
C ASP A 225 27.04 -3.76 -2.43
N LEU A 226 26.66 -2.53 -2.83
CA LEU A 226 25.80 -1.63 -2.07
C LEU A 226 24.63 -1.09 -2.92
N LEU A 227 23.51 -0.83 -2.25
CA LEU A 227 22.41 0.00 -2.72
C LEU A 227 22.39 1.28 -1.88
N LEU A 228 22.66 2.42 -2.53
CA LEU A 228 22.41 3.74 -1.95
C LEU A 228 21.02 4.20 -2.35
N THR A 229 20.25 4.74 -1.41
CA THR A 229 18.96 5.35 -1.71
C THR A 229 18.90 6.77 -1.19
N ALA A 230 18.21 7.65 -1.93
CA ALA A 230 18.00 9.04 -1.55
C ALA A 230 16.51 9.37 -1.48
N ASP A 231 16.13 9.98 -0.37
CA ASP A 231 14.80 10.56 -0.19
C ASP A 231 14.61 11.77 -1.10
N SER A 232 13.37 12.19 -1.32
CA SER A 232 13.04 13.24 -2.30
C SER A 232 13.77 14.56 -2.06
N GLU A 233 13.99 14.93 -0.79
CA GLU A 233 14.70 16.14 -0.41
C GLU A 233 16.18 16.08 -0.82
N ILE A 234 16.88 15.03 -0.39
CA ILE A 234 18.30 14.81 -0.69
C ILE A 234 18.54 14.61 -2.19
N ALA A 235 17.66 13.87 -2.88
CA ALA A 235 17.78 13.69 -4.32
C ALA A 235 17.56 14.99 -5.10
N SER A 236 16.67 15.87 -4.63
CA SER A 236 16.48 17.19 -5.23
C SER A 236 17.71 18.07 -5.02
N GLU A 237 18.29 18.06 -3.81
CA GLU A 237 19.50 18.81 -3.47
C GLU A 237 20.71 18.34 -4.29
N LEU A 238 20.90 17.02 -4.40
CA LEU A 238 22.05 16.40 -5.08
C LEU A 238 21.82 16.12 -6.56
N SER A 239 20.72 16.60 -7.14
CA SER A 239 20.30 16.30 -8.52
C SER A 239 21.41 16.50 -9.55
N SER A 240 22.12 17.64 -9.48
CA SER A 240 23.20 18.00 -10.40
C SER A 240 24.43 17.09 -10.29
N GLU A 241 24.71 16.52 -9.13
CA GLU A 241 25.81 15.55 -8.94
C GLU A 241 25.38 14.15 -9.37
N ILE A 242 24.14 13.75 -9.06
CA ILE A 242 23.57 12.46 -9.43
C ILE A 242 23.47 12.32 -10.96
N GLU A 243 23.12 13.40 -11.67
CA GLU A 243 23.01 13.41 -13.13
C GLU A 243 24.35 13.17 -13.84
N LYS A 244 25.48 13.53 -13.22
CA LYS A 244 26.82 13.31 -13.79
C LYS A 244 27.32 11.87 -13.64
N LEU A 245 26.66 11.05 -12.84
CA LEU A 245 27.05 9.68 -12.58
C LEU A 245 26.72 8.79 -13.77
N GLU A 246 27.74 8.51 -14.57
CA GLU A 246 27.67 7.49 -15.61
C GLU A 246 28.06 6.12 -15.05
N ARG A 247 27.68 5.06 -15.76
CA ARG A 247 28.11 3.71 -15.37
C ARG A 247 29.63 3.64 -15.44
N GLY A 248 30.25 3.27 -14.32
CA GLY A 248 31.69 3.14 -14.17
C GLY A 248 32.36 4.36 -13.55
N SER A 249 31.66 5.48 -13.41
CA SER A 249 32.20 6.68 -12.75
C SER A 249 32.48 6.41 -11.28
N GLU A 250 33.68 6.78 -10.83
CA GLU A 250 34.03 6.79 -9.41
C GLU A 250 33.40 8.01 -8.74
N PHE A 251 32.90 7.82 -7.53
CA PHE A 251 32.40 8.90 -6.70
C PHE A 251 32.66 8.62 -5.23
N ILE A 252 32.74 9.69 -4.46
CA ILE A 252 32.81 9.66 -3.00
C ILE A 252 31.43 9.97 -2.43
N PHE A 253 31.05 9.29 -1.36
CA PHE A 253 29.74 9.47 -0.76
C PHE A 253 29.78 9.39 0.78
N THR A 254 28.82 10.09 1.37
CA THR A 254 28.49 10.04 2.79
C THR A 254 27.10 9.45 2.92
N ALA A 255 26.94 8.44 3.76
CA ALA A 255 25.68 7.71 3.89
C ALA A 255 25.43 7.13 5.28
N ILE A 256 24.19 6.79 5.58
CA ILE A 256 23.79 6.09 6.81
C ILE A 256 23.54 4.62 6.49
N ILE A 257 24.13 3.71 7.26
CA ILE A 257 23.93 2.27 7.06
C ILE A 257 22.55 1.88 7.60
N LYS A 258 21.66 1.39 6.74
CA LYS A 258 20.29 0.97 7.10
C LYS A 258 20.08 -0.53 7.09
N SER A 259 20.85 -1.25 6.29
CA SER A 259 20.92 -2.70 6.36
C SER A 259 22.33 -3.16 6.02
N ILE A 260 22.86 -4.03 6.89
CA ILE A 260 24.12 -4.71 6.63
C ILE A 260 24.00 -5.75 5.51
N GLY A 261 22.79 -6.08 5.05
CA GLY A 261 22.55 -7.09 4.02
C GLY A 261 22.90 -8.51 4.45
N ASP A 262 22.67 -9.46 3.55
CA ASP A 262 23.04 -10.86 3.69
C ASP A 262 23.40 -11.46 2.31
N PHE A 263 23.31 -12.78 2.15
CA PHE A 263 23.60 -13.42 0.86
C PHE A 263 22.51 -13.17 -0.20
N GLN A 264 21.25 -12.99 0.21
CA GLN A 264 20.11 -12.73 -0.66
C GLN A 264 19.81 -11.23 -0.81
N ASN A 265 20.08 -10.46 0.24
CA ASN A 265 19.75 -9.05 0.34
C ASN A 265 21.00 -8.18 0.16
N ILE A 266 20.93 -7.21 -0.73
CA ILE A 266 21.98 -6.21 -0.89
C ILE A 266 22.08 -5.34 0.36
N ARG A 267 23.28 -4.84 0.66
CA ARG A 267 23.45 -3.88 1.75
C ARG A 267 22.82 -2.56 1.35
N HIS A 268 22.12 -1.93 2.27
CA HIS A 268 21.30 -0.77 1.97
C HIS A 268 21.66 0.42 2.86
N PHE A 269 21.92 1.55 2.21
CA PHE A 269 22.49 2.76 2.79
C PHE A 269 21.67 3.95 2.32
N HIS A 270 21.41 4.92 3.20
CA HIS A 270 20.78 6.19 2.85
C HIS A 270 21.82 7.23 2.52
N LEU A 271 21.77 7.76 1.30
CA LEU A 271 22.68 8.80 0.83
C LEU A 271 22.42 10.11 1.59
N LEU A 272 23.51 10.78 2.00
CA LEU A 272 23.49 12.13 2.56
C LEU A 272 24.21 13.13 1.66
N ASN A 273 25.33 12.71 1.06
CA ASN A 273 26.10 13.55 0.15
C ASN A 273 26.85 12.69 -0.88
N ILE A 274 27.10 13.24 -2.06
CA ILE A 274 27.85 12.61 -3.14
C ILE A 274 28.70 13.63 -3.89
N THR A 275 29.87 13.22 -4.36
CA THR A 275 30.71 14.03 -5.24
C THR A 275 31.43 13.12 -6.22
N GLN A 276 31.31 13.41 -7.51
CA GLN A 276 31.99 12.64 -8.55
C GLN A 276 33.51 12.87 -8.52
N LEU A 277 34.27 11.81 -8.80
CA LEU A 277 35.72 11.86 -8.99
C LEU A 277 36.07 11.62 -10.48
N GLU A 278 37.27 12.01 -10.91
CA GLU A 278 37.71 11.93 -12.31
C GLU A 278 38.06 10.50 -12.80
N SER A 279 37.95 9.51 -11.93
CA SER A 279 38.36 8.13 -12.19
C SER A 279 37.18 7.28 -12.69
N TYR A 280 37.49 6.27 -13.50
CA TYR A 280 36.52 5.47 -14.22
C TYR A 280 36.97 4.01 -14.34
N ILE A 281 36.04 3.08 -14.15
CA ILE A 281 36.24 1.66 -14.47
C ILE A 281 35.17 1.18 -15.45
N GLU A 282 35.56 0.32 -16.38
CA GLU A 282 34.61 -0.31 -17.29
C GLU A 282 33.85 -1.42 -16.56
N ILE A 283 32.56 -1.20 -16.28
CA ILE A 283 31.68 -2.20 -15.66
C ILE A 283 30.84 -2.85 -16.76
N PRO A 284 30.95 -4.17 -16.99
CA PRO A 284 30.22 -4.82 -18.08
C PRO A 284 28.70 -4.72 -17.89
N PRO A 285 27.94 -4.54 -18.98
CA PRO A 285 26.50 -4.46 -18.91
C PRO A 285 25.88 -5.81 -18.58
N HIS A 286 25.42 -5.94 -17.34
CA HIS A 286 24.49 -7.01 -16.97
C HIS A 286 23.04 -6.57 -17.26
N LEU A 287 22.30 -7.43 -17.95
CA LEU A 287 20.94 -7.19 -18.40
C LEU A 287 19.98 -7.24 -17.20
N HIS A 288 19.36 -6.11 -16.87
CA HIS A 288 18.21 -6.07 -15.96
C HIS A 288 17.00 -5.59 -16.74
N GLN A 289 15.89 -6.35 -16.69
CA GLN A 289 14.70 -6.12 -17.52
C GLN A 289 13.97 -4.78 -17.29
N GLN A 290 14.34 -4.00 -16.26
CA GLN A 290 13.70 -2.73 -15.91
C GLN A 290 14.72 -1.57 -15.80
N SER A 291 15.55 -1.39 -16.82
CA SER A 291 16.61 -0.36 -16.84
C SER A 291 16.14 0.98 -17.45
N ARG A 292 16.59 2.11 -16.87
CA ARG A 292 16.50 3.48 -17.43
C ARG A 292 17.10 3.58 -18.84
N TYR A 293 18.09 2.75 -19.14
CA TYR A 293 18.59 2.49 -20.49
C TYR A 293 17.90 1.25 -21.03
N GLY A 294 16.90 1.45 -21.88
CA GLY A 294 16.19 0.39 -22.58
C GLY A 294 17.09 -0.32 -23.60
N ASN A 295 18.00 -1.17 -23.16
CA ASN A 295 18.89 -1.93 -24.03
C ASN A 295 18.29 -3.27 -24.50
N SER A 296 16.97 -3.35 -24.68
CA SER A 296 16.35 -4.50 -25.36
C SER A 296 16.61 -4.49 -26.87
N GLN A 297 17.01 -3.36 -27.48
CA GLN A 297 17.18 -3.26 -28.93
C GLN A 297 18.62 -3.34 -29.45
N GLN A 298 19.66 -3.08 -28.63
CA GLN A 298 21.04 -3.10 -29.13
C GLN A 298 21.61 -4.49 -29.40
N PHE A 299 21.07 -5.56 -28.78
CA PHE A 299 21.53 -6.93 -29.03
C PHE A 299 20.79 -7.66 -30.15
N LEU A 300 19.69 -7.10 -30.66
CA LEU A 300 19.01 -7.64 -31.85
C LEU A 300 19.64 -7.13 -33.16
N ALA A 301 20.49 -6.11 -33.09
CA ALA A 301 21.19 -5.56 -34.25
C ALA A 301 22.60 -6.14 -34.46
N SER A 302 23.14 -6.90 -33.50
CA SER A 302 24.47 -7.54 -33.62
C SER A 302 24.42 -9.06 -33.86
N SER A 303 23.22 -9.64 -34.02
CA SER A 303 23.03 -11.05 -34.39
C SER A 303 22.66 -11.25 -35.86
N THR A 304 22.73 -10.17 -36.67
CA THR A 304 22.66 -10.22 -38.13
C THR A 304 23.93 -9.62 -38.70
N ASP A 305 25.03 -10.35 -38.57
CA ASP A 305 26.15 -10.42 -39.52
C ASP A 305 26.85 -11.77 -39.34
#